data_AF-A0A2D9TED7-F1
#
_entry.id   AF-A0A2D9TED7-F1
#
_cell.length_a   1.000
_cell.length_b   1.000
_cell.length_c   1.000
_cell.angle_alpha   90.00
_cell.angle_beta   90.00
_cell.angle_gamma   90.00
#
_symmetry.space_group_name_H-M   'P 1'
#
loop_
_entity.id
_entity.type
_entity.pdbx_description
1 polymer ?
#
loop_
_entity_poly.entity_id
_entity_poly.type
_entity_poly.pdbx_seq_one_letter_code
_entity_poly.pdbx_strand_id
1 'polypeptide(L)'
;MARGSRGRKPERRASGTAIIDHSAIIDGHAMLAGKSHYEDRTEPCADCGEPTLFTAAAQKLVCEVHGVPVKLSRAVCSVCRPKRTARRHRRESVAAADQRVDAATQRITEAPDDLRALLDLVEARTALARSGTATSREKTEHLLGRALRLGAEEKAVDDLRAAIDEAYREEPDDREEPDGR
;
A
#
# COMPACT_ATOMS: atom_id res chain seq x y z
N MET A 1 -19.10 9.53 -44.64
CA MET A 1 -19.99 8.64 -43.88
C MET A 1 -19.19 7.41 -43.44
N ALA A 2 -18.94 7.28 -42.15
CA ALA A 2 -18.10 6.23 -41.55
C ALA A 2 -18.93 4.95 -41.29
N ARG A 3 -18.38 3.77 -41.62
CA ARG A 3 -18.89 2.47 -41.13
C ARG A 3 -17.85 1.86 -40.20
N GLY A 4 -18.20 1.83 -38.92
CA GLY A 4 -17.35 1.43 -37.82
C GLY A 4 -16.94 -0.04 -37.87
N SER A 5 -15.64 -0.25 -37.79
CA SER A 5 -15.01 -1.50 -37.38
C SER A 5 -15.41 -1.80 -35.93
N ARG A 6 -16.41 -2.68 -35.76
CA ARG A 6 -16.73 -3.26 -34.46
C ARG A 6 -15.53 -4.06 -33.97
N GLY A 7 -14.82 -3.51 -32.99
CA GLY A 7 -13.77 -4.20 -32.28
C GLY A 7 -14.31 -5.53 -31.74
N ARG A 8 -13.71 -6.64 -32.17
CA ARG A 8 -13.92 -7.93 -31.51
C ARG A 8 -13.45 -7.78 -30.07
N LYS A 9 -14.37 -7.91 -29.12
CA LYS A 9 -13.99 -8.15 -27.73
C LYS A 9 -13.13 -9.43 -27.70
N PRO A 10 -11.96 -9.44 -27.07
CA PRO A 10 -11.24 -10.68 -26.86
C PRO A 10 -12.13 -11.60 -26.01
N GLU A 11 -12.56 -12.71 -26.60
CA GLU A 11 -13.18 -13.81 -25.87
C GLU A 11 -12.23 -14.21 -24.76
N ARG A 12 -12.68 -14.10 -23.51
CA ARG A 12 -12.02 -14.71 -22.35
C ARG A 12 -12.05 -16.22 -22.55
N ARG A 13 -11.05 -16.77 -23.23
CA ARG A 13 -10.74 -18.20 -23.13
C ARG A 13 -10.28 -18.46 -21.70
N ALA A 14 -11.17 -19.03 -20.90
CA ALA A 14 -10.84 -19.72 -19.67
C ALA A 14 -10.16 -21.05 -20.03
N SER A 15 -8.98 -21.00 -20.65
CA SER A 15 -8.11 -22.18 -20.75
C SER A 15 -7.18 -22.15 -19.55
N GLY A 16 -7.16 -23.22 -18.75
CA GLY A 16 -6.27 -23.40 -17.59
C GLY A 16 -4.79 -23.56 -17.96
N THR A 17 -4.37 -22.97 -19.09
CA THR A 17 -3.01 -22.97 -19.61
C THR A 17 -2.65 -21.60 -20.16
N ALA A 18 -1.38 -21.20 -19.99
CA ALA A 18 -0.83 -19.96 -20.54
C ALA A 18 0.55 -20.24 -21.14
N ILE A 19 0.81 -19.78 -22.37
CA ILE A 19 2.09 -20.03 -23.04
C ILE A 19 3.24 -19.35 -22.28
N ILE A 20 4.35 -20.07 -22.12
CA ILE A 20 5.57 -19.56 -21.50
C ILE A 20 6.38 -18.78 -22.55
N ASP A 21 6.65 -17.50 -22.31
CA ASP A 21 7.60 -16.72 -23.11
C ASP A 21 9.02 -16.89 -22.56
N HIS A 22 9.76 -17.87 -23.08
CA HIS A 22 11.13 -18.17 -22.66
C HIS A 22 12.12 -17.02 -22.88
N SER A 23 11.78 -16.03 -23.72
CA SER A 23 12.64 -14.85 -23.91
C SER A 23 12.53 -13.85 -22.75
N ALA A 24 11.44 -13.89 -21.99
CA ALA A 24 11.14 -12.97 -20.89
C ALA A 24 11.53 -13.52 -19.51
N ILE A 25 12.05 -14.74 -19.41
CA ILE A 25 12.26 -15.42 -18.13
C ILE A 25 13.72 -15.38 -17.71
N ILE A 26 13.97 -14.93 -16.48
CA ILE A 26 15.23 -15.15 -15.78
C ILE A 26 15.14 -16.53 -15.11
N ASP A 27 15.31 -17.60 -15.89
CA ASP A 27 15.22 -18.97 -15.37
C ASP A 27 16.59 -19.41 -14.83
N GLY A 28 17.04 -18.77 -13.74
CA GLY A 28 18.32 -19.07 -13.10
C GLY A 28 18.49 -20.51 -12.58
N HIS A 29 17.43 -21.33 -12.65
CA HIS A 29 17.39 -22.70 -12.15
C HIS A 29 16.80 -23.72 -13.14
N ALA A 30 16.63 -23.36 -14.43
CA ALA A 30 16.06 -24.23 -15.47
C ALA A 30 14.70 -24.87 -15.08
N MET A 31 13.89 -24.19 -14.28
CA MET A 31 12.64 -24.74 -13.74
C MET A 31 11.50 -24.80 -14.75
N LEU A 32 11.58 -23.99 -15.80
CA LEU A 32 10.65 -24.01 -16.93
C LEU A 32 11.28 -24.68 -18.15
N ALA A 33 12.52 -25.19 -18.04
CA ALA A 33 13.16 -25.94 -19.11
C ALA A 33 12.29 -27.14 -19.52
N GLY A 34 11.98 -27.22 -20.81
CA GLY A 34 11.11 -28.26 -21.37
C GLY A 34 9.62 -28.04 -21.17
N LYS A 35 9.18 -26.99 -20.47
CA LYS A 35 7.77 -26.60 -20.37
C LYS A 35 7.42 -25.54 -21.40
N SER A 36 6.30 -25.74 -22.08
CA SER A 36 5.76 -24.77 -23.06
C SER A 36 4.60 -23.95 -22.51
N HIS A 37 3.95 -24.41 -21.44
CA HIS A 37 2.77 -23.78 -20.86
C HIS A 37 2.85 -23.78 -19.33
N TYR A 38 2.36 -22.70 -18.70
CA TYR A 38 1.88 -22.71 -17.33
C TYR A 38 0.56 -23.46 -17.26
N GLU A 39 0.27 -24.10 -16.14
CA GLU A 39 -0.94 -24.87 -15.88
C GLU A 39 -1.54 -24.46 -14.55
N ASP A 40 -2.87 -24.41 -14.46
CA ASP A 40 -3.56 -24.16 -13.20
C ASP A 40 -3.15 -25.19 -12.14
N ARG A 41 -2.83 -24.71 -10.93
CA ARG A 41 -2.49 -25.57 -9.79
C ARG A 41 -3.14 -25.08 -8.51
N THR A 42 -3.57 -26.01 -7.66
CA THR A 42 -4.10 -25.67 -6.33
C THR A 42 -2.96 -25.69 -5.32
N GLU A 43 -2.76 -24.59 -4.62
CA GLU A 43 -1.75 -24.42 -3.59
C GLU A 43 -2.35 -23.80 -2.34
N PRO A 44 -1.81 -24.07 -1.14
CA PRO A 44 -2.29 -23.41 0.07
C PRO A 44 -2.05 -21.89 -0.01
N CYS A 45 -3.04 -21.10 0.41
CA CYS A 45 -2.93 -19.66 0.50
C CYS A 45 -1.76 -19.27 1.43
N ALA A 46 -0.90 -18.36 0.97
CA ALA A 46 0.27 -17.89 1.70
C ALA A 46 -0.05 -17.27 3.08
N ASP A 47 -1.28 -16.80 3.28
CA ASP A 47 -1.68 -16.07 4.48
C ASP A 47 -2.61 -16.87 5.41
N CYS A 48 -3.52 -17.69 4.86
CA CYS A 48 -4.51 -18.43 5.65
C CYS A 48 -4.50 -19.94 5.45
N GLY A 49 -3.62 -20.48 4.59
CA GLY A 49 -3.50 -21.93 4.33
C GLY A 49 -4.59 -22.54 3.45
N GLU A 50 -5.72 -21.86 3.25
CA GLU A 50 -6.84 -22.35 2.43
C GLU A 50 -6.42 -22.74 1.00
N PRO A 51 -6.87 -23.90 0.47
CA PRO A 51 -6.59 -24.31 -0.90
C PRO A 51 -7.05 -23.24 -1.90
N THR A 52 -6.10 -22.71 -2.67
CA THR A 52 -6.30 -21.60 -3.58
C THR A 52 -5.82 -21.96 -4.98
N LEU A 53 -6.63 -21.64 -5.98
CA LEU A 53 -6.26 -21.79 -7.38
C LEU A 53 -5.20 -20.75 -7.77
N PHE A 54 -3.98 -21.19 -8.07
CA PHE A 54 -2.95 -20.39 -8.69
C PHE A 54 -2.99 -20.58 -10.20
N THR A 55 -3.71 -19.69 -10.88
CA THR A 55 -3.98 -19.82 -12.31
C THR A 55 -2.73 -19.69 -13.17
N ALA A 56 -2.72 -20.33 -14.34
CA ALA A 56 -1.65 -20.23 -15.32
C ALA A 56 -1.37 -18.76 -15.72
N ALA A 57 -2.41 -17.93 -15.81
CA ALA A 57 -2.27 -16.50 -16.07
C ALA A 57 -1.57 -15.76 -14.92
N ALA A 58 -1.84 -16.12 -13.67
CA ALA A 58 -1.18 -15.54 -12.52
C ALA A 58 0.29 -15.99 -12.43
N GLN A 59 0.59 -17.25 -12.77
CA GLN A 59 1.96 -17.75 -12.87
C GLN A 59 2.75 -16.99 -13.95
N LYS A 60 2.16 -16.82 -15.14
CA LYS A 60 2.75 -16.03 -16.23
C LYS A 60 3.08 -14.61 -15.80
N LEU A 61 2.12 -13.92 -15.17
CA LEU A 61 2.34 -12.56 -14.67
C LEU A 61 3.51 -12.50 -13.68
N VAL A 62 3.55 -13.40 -12.70
CA VAL A 62 4.58 -13.38 -11.67
C VAL A 62 5.97 -13.71 -12.22
N CYS A 63 6.07 -14.67 -13.14
CA CYS A 63 7.36 -15.06 -13.71
C CYS A 63 7.88 -14.10 -14.76
N GLU A 64 7.05 -13.72 -15.73
CA GLU A 64 7.52 -12.94 -16.88
C GLU A 64 7.51 -11.43 -16.61
N VAL A 65 6.58 -10.93 -15.79
CA VAL A 65 6.48 -9.49 -15.50
C VAL A 65 7.21 -9.12 -14.21
N HIS A 66 7.13 -9.95 -13.18
CA HIS A 66 7.78 -9.67 -11.89
C HIS A 66 9.13 -10.37 -11.72
N GLY A 67 9.54 -11.24 -12.64
CA GLY A 67 10.82 -11.96 -12.58
C GLY A 67 10.91 -12.92 -11.38
N VAL A 68 9.79 -13.26 -10.75
CA VAL A 68 9.77 -14.13 -9.57
C VAL A 68 9.49 -15.56 -10.03
N PRO A 69 10.37 -16.54 -9.76
CA PRO A 69 10.15 -17.91 -10.18
C PRO A 69 8.87 -18.52 -9.59
N VAL A 70 8.13 -19.33 -10.38
CA VAL A 70 6.83 -19.93 -9.98
C VAL A 70 6.90 -20.66 -8.64
N LYS A 71 8.01 -21.35 -8.34
CA LYS A 71 8.18 -22.10 -7.07
C LYS A 71 8.34 -21.20 -5.84
N LEU A 72 8.81 -19.97 -6.03
CA LEU A 72 8.95 -18.96 -4.96
C LEU A 72 7.68 -18.10 -4.84
N SER A 73 6.88 -18.04 -5.89
CA SER A 73 5.56 -17.43 -5.86
C SER A 73 4.61 -18.24 -4.99
N ARG A 74 3.88 -17.55 -4.11
CA ARG A 74 2.84 -18.17 -3.28
C ARG A 74 1.47 -17.66 -3.70
N ALA A 75 0.51 -18.57 -3.86
CA ALA A 75 -0.88 -18.23 -4.13
C ALA A 75 -1.48 -17.43 -2.96
N VAL A 76 -2.33 -16.45 -3.26
CA VAL A 76 -3.09 -15.72 -2.24
C VAL A 76 -4.56 -15.79 -2.62
N CYS A 77 -5.40 -16.25 -1.69
CA CYS A 77 -6.83 -16.40 -1.93
C CYS A 77 -7.49 -15.03 -2.16
N SER A 78 -8.68 -15.05 -2.77
CA SER A 78 -9.47 -13.84 -3.03
C SER A 78 -9.85 -13.07 -1.76
N VAL A 79 -9.88 -13.73 -0.60
CA VAL A 79 -10.15 -13.11 0.71
C VAL A 79 -8.93 -12.40 1.28
N CYS A 80 -7.75 -13.02 1.18
CA CYS A 80 -6.51 -12.46 1.72
C CYS A 80 -5.87 -11.42 0.79
N ARG A 81 -6.12 -11.52 -0.53
CA ARG A 81 -5.54 -10.62 -1.53
C ARG A 81 -5.89 -9.13 -1.28
N PRO A 82 -7.16 -8.74 -1.07
CA PRO A 82 -7.51 -7.37 -0.72
C PRO A 82 -6.81 -6.90 0.57
N LYS A 83 -6.74 -7.76 1.59
CA LYS A 83 -6.06 -7.44 2.86
C LYS A 83 -4.56 -7.19 2.66
N ARG A 84 -3.89 -7.99 1.84
CA ARG A 84 -2.48 -7.78 1.47
C ARG A 84 -2.27 -6.48 0.71
N THR A 85 -3.12 -6.20 -0.27
CA THR A 85 -3.05 -4.95 -1.04
C THR A 85 -3.25 -3.74 -0.12
N ALA A 86 -4.25 -3.78 0.77
CA ALA A 86 -4.49 -2.74 1.76
C ALA A 86 -3.30 -2.56 2.72
N ARG A 87 -2.73 -3.66 3.23
CA ARG A 87 -1.51 -3.62 4.07
C ARG A 87 -0.32 -3.02 3.31
N ARG A 88 -0.14 -3.36 2.04
CA ARG A 88 0.93 -2.81 1.20
C ARG A 88 0.73 -1.31 0.99
N HIS A 89 -0.46 -0.88 0.58
CA HIS A 89 -0.77 0.55 0.44
C HIS A 89 -0.57 1.32 1.73
N ARG A 90 -1.01 0.78 2.87
CA ARG A 90 -0.76 1.41 4.18
C ARG A 90 0.74 1.57 4.45
N ARG A 91 1.55 0.54 4.18
CA ARG A 91 3.01 0.62 4.33
C ARG A 91 3.64 1.68 3.42
N GLU A 92 3.21 1.74 2.16
CA GLU A 92 3.68 2.74 1.20
C GLU A 92 3.28 4.16 1.65
N SER A 93 2.05 4.36 2.11
CA SER A 93 1.58 5.63 2.66
C SER A 93 2.35 6.06 3.91
N VAL A 94 2.63 5.13 4.82
CA VAL A 94 3.47 5.39 6.01
C VAL A 94 4.87 5.78 5.59
N ALA A 95 5.51 5.01 4.69
CA ALA A 95 6.85 5.31 4.22
C ALA A 95 6.93 6.69 3.53
N ALA A 96 5.93 7.04 2.73
CA ALA A 96 5.86 8.36 2.09
C ALA A 96 5.62 9.49 3.11
N ALA A 97 4.87 9.24 4.19
CA ALA A 97 4.69 10.21 5.26
C ALA A 97 5.96 10.40 6.11
N ASP A 98 6.69 9.32 6.42
CA ASP A 98 7.99 9.37 7.10
C ASP A 98 9.01 10.20 6.30
N GLN A 99 9.13 9.94 4.98
CA GLN A 99 10.03 10.71 4.12
C GLN A 99 9.70 12.21 4.11
N ARG A 100 8.42 12.57 4.19
CA ARG A 100 7.99 13.97 4.31
C ARG A 100 8.35 14.58 5.67
N VAL A 101 8.26 13.81 6.76
CA VAL A 101 8.74 14.23 8.08
C VAL A 101 10.23 14.53 8.02
N ASP A 102 11.04 13.63 7.47
CA ASP A 102 12.49 13.82 7.37
C ASP A 102 12.84 15.06 6.55
N ALA A 103 12.23 15.20 5.37
CA ALA A 103 12.47 16.35 4.48
C ALA A 103 12.01 17.69 5.08
N ALA A 104 10.87 17.72 5.78
CA ALA A 104 10.40 18.94 6.45
C ALA A 104 11.24 19.27 7.68
N THR A 105 11.67 18.26 8.44
CA THR A 105 12.56 18.44 9.60
C THR A 105 13.92 18.99 9.18
N GLN A 106 14.47 18.50 8.07
CA GLN A 106 15.70 19.04 7.51
C GLN A 106 15.55 20.52 7.14
N ARG A 107 14.47 20.87 6.40
CA ARG A 107 14.19 22.26 6.02
C ARG A 107 14.05 23.18 7.24
N ILE A 108 13.36 22.74 8.30
CA ILE A 108 13.23 23.52 9.55
C ILE A 108 14.58 23.66 10.27
N THR A 109 15.46 22.66 10.18
CA THR A 109 16.79 22.75 10.78
C THR A 109 17.64 23.82 10.07
N GLU A 110 17.53 23.92 8.75
CA GLU A 110 18.23 24.91 7.93
C GLU A 110 17.59 26.30 8.00
N ALA A 111 16.26 26.37 8.05
CA ALA A 111 15.46 27.59 8.12
C ALA A 111 14.36 27.43 9.20
N PRO A 112 14.67 27.75 10.47
CA PRO A 112 13.75 27.51 11.58
C PRO A 112 12.39 28.21 11.44
N ASP A 113 12.37 29.36 10.76
CA ASP A 113 11.17 30.17 10.57
C ASP A 113 10.50 29.93 9.22
N ASP A 114 10.86 28.85 8.51
CA ASP A 114 10.13 28.39 7.33
C ASP A 114 8.74 27.87 7.73
N LEU A 115 7.77 28.79 7.66
CA LEU A 115 6.37 28.54 7.93
C LEU A 115 5.82 27.36 7.11
N ARG A 116 6.21 27.25 5.84
CA ARG A 116 5.71 26.19 4.95
C ARG A 116 6.25 24.84 5.39
N ALA A 117 7.52 24.75 5.75
CA ALA A 117 8.10 23.52 6.26
C ALA A 117 7.46 23.09 7.60
N LEU A 118 7.07 24.03 8.46
CA LEU A 118 6.35 23.73 9.70
C LEU A 118 4.95 23.15 9.44
N LEU A 119 4.18 23.73 8.51
CA LEU A 119 2.87 23.21 8.13
C LEU A 119 2.98 21.83 7.47
N ASP A 120 3.93 21.66 6.53
CA ASP A 120 4.25 20.37 5.90
C ASP A 120 4.57 19.29 6.96
N LEU A 121 5.33 19.65 8.01
CA LEU A 121 5.69 18.74 9.09
C LEU A 121 4.48 18.35 9.94
N VAL A 122 3.59 19.30 10.25
CA VAL A 122 2.35 19.03 10.99
C VAL A 122 1.45 18.07 10.21
N GLU A 123 1.26 18.32 8.92
CA GLU A 123 0.49 17.43 8.03
C GLU A 123 1.06 16.02 7.96
N ALA A 124 2.38 15.90 7.78
CA ALA A 124 3.05 14.60 7.67
C ALA A 124 2.93 13.80 8.97
N ARG A 125 3.14 14.44 10.13
CA ARG A 125 2.97 13.80 11.45
C ARG A 125 1.52 13.38 11.71
N THR A 126 0.55 14.20 11.30
CA THR A 126 -0.88 13.88 11.42
C THR A 126 -1.26 12.68 10.53
N ALA A 127 -0.69 12.59 9.32
CA ALA A 127 -0.89 11.44 8.45
C ALA A 127 -0.29 10.14 9.03
N LEU A 128 0.86 10.23 9.71
CA LEU A 128 1.46 9.10 10.44
C LEU A 128 0.57 8.65 11.61
N ALA A 129 0.04 9.59 12.39
CA ALA A 129 -0.89 9.31 13.48
C ALA A 129 -2.13 8.54 12.99
N ARG A 130 -2.78 9.02 11.92
CA ARG A 130 -3.92 8.32 11.28
C ARG A 130 -3.57 6.94 10.76
N SER A 131 -2.31 6.72 10.41
CA SER A 131 -1.83 5.41 9.95
C SER A 131 -1.50 4.46 11.11
N GLY A 132 -1.79 4.85 12.36
CA GLY A 132 -1.51 4.08 13.57
C GLY A 132 -0.03 4.05 13.96
N THR A 133 0.80 4.94 13.39
CA THR A 133 2.20 5.08 13.77
C THR A 133 2.29 5.91 15.05
N ALA A 134 3.04 5.42 16.03
CA ALA A 134 3.25 6.11 17.30
C ALA A 134 3.94 7.46 17.06
N THR A 135 3.17 8.53 17.17
CA THR A 135 3.64 9.91 17.06
C THR A 135 3.09 10.71 18.25
N SER A 136 3.81 11.73 18.69
CA SER A 136 3.40 12.55 19.83
C SER A 136 2.45 13.66 19.36
N ARG A 137 1.23 13.64 19.91
CA ARG A 137 0.22 14.71 19.75
C ARG A 137 0.77 16.06 20.18
N GLU A 138 1.30 16.12 21.41
CA GLU A 138 1.89 17.32 22.00
C GLU A 138 2.96 17.96 21.09
N LYS A 139 3.89 17.15 20.55
CA LYS A 139 4.91 17.64 19.62
C LYS A 139 4.29 18.21 18.33
N THR A 140 3.22 17.60 17.84
CA THR A 140 2.52 18.03 16.62
C THR A 140 1.76 19.35 16.86
N GLU A 141 1.10 19.49 18.00
CA GLU A 141 0.46 20.74 18.42
C GLU A 141 1.46 21.85 18.70
N HIS A 142 2.63 21.54 19.25
CA HIS A 142 3.71 22.52 19.47
C HIS A 142 4.20 23.14 18.16
N LEU A 143 4.37 22.32 17.12
CA LEU A 143 4.75 22.78 15.77
C LEU A 143 3.66 23.69 15.16
N LEU A 144 2.39 23.32 15.34
CA LEU A 144 1.26 24.13 14.90
C LEU A 144 1.22 25.49 15.62
N GLY A 145 1.45 25.50 16.94
CA GLY A 145 1.58 26.73 17.73
C GLY A 145 2.76 27.61 17.30
N ARG A 146 3.85 27.00 16.82
CA ARG A 146 4.97 27.73 16.22
C ARG A 146 4.59 28.36 14.88
N ALA A 147 3.91 27.62 14.01
CA ALA A 147 3.43 28.13 12.74
C ALA A 147 2.51 29.36 12.94
N LEU A 148 1.59 29.30 13.91
CA LEU A 148 0.76 30.45 14.29
C LEU A 148 1.58 31.71 14.64
N ARG A 149 2.64 31.56 15.45
CA ARG A 149 3.51 32.69 15.83
C ARG A 149 4.27 33.29 14.65
N LEU A 150 4.48 32.52 13.59
CA LEU A 150 5.13 32.96 12.36
C LEU A 150 4.15 33.52 11.33
N GLY A 151 2.86 33.64 11.68
CA GLY A 151 1.84 34.24 10.82
C GLY A 151 1.13 33.27 9.89
N ALA A 152 1.02 31.98 10.28
CA ALA A 152 0.11 31.06 9.60
C ALA A 152 -1.32 31.62 9.56
N GLU A 153 -2.02 31.42 8.45
CA GLU A 153 -3.42 31.76 8.35
C GLU A 153 -4.24 30.94 9.37
N GLU A 154 -5.07 31.62 10.15
CA GLU A 154 -5.89 31.02 11.21
C GLU A 154 -6.71 29.84 10.70
N LYS A 155 -7.33 29.99 9.52
CA LYS A 155 -8.09 28.92 8.86
C LYS A 155 -7.25 27.66 8.60
N ALA A 156 -6.03 27.82 8.06
CA ALA A 156 -5.15 26.68 7.78
C ALA A 156 -4.76 25.95 9.07
N VAL A 157 -4.58 26.71 10.16
CA VAL A 157 -4.28 26.15 11.47
C VAL A 157 -5.48 25.41 12.04
N ASP A 158 -6.68 25.97 11.93
CA ASP A 158 -7.91 25.32 12.40
C ASP A 158 -8.18 24.02 11.64
N ASP A 159 -8.00 24.02 10.32
CA ASP A 159 -8.12 22.81 9.49
C ASP A 159 -7.12 21.71 9.95
N LEU A 160 -5.88 22.09 10.26
CA LEU A 160 -4.87 21.17 10.78
C LEU A 160 -5.17 20.71 12.21
N ARG A 161 -5.73 21.57 13.05
CA ARG A 161 -6.10 21.22 14.42
C ARG A 161 -7.24 20.21 14.43
N ALA A 162 -8.27 20.44 13.63
CA ALA A 162 -9.34 19.46 13.42
C ALA A 162 -8.79 18.13 12.87
N ALA A 163 -7.79 18.19 11.99
CA ALA A 163 -7.14 17.00 11.46
C ALA A 163 -6.35 16.22 12.53
N ILE A 164 -5.69 16.91 13.47
CA ILE A 164 -5.02 16.33 14.64
C ILE A 164 -6.05 15.69 15.56
N ASP A 165 -7.13 16.38 15.90
CA ASP A 165 -8.19 15.83 16.77
C ASP A 165 -8.79 14.55 16.21
N GLU A 166 -9.04 14.50 14.89
CA GLU A 166 -9.47 13.28 14.22
C GLU A 166 -8.41 12.17 14.30
N ALA A 167 -7.13 12.51 14.09
CA ALA A 167 -6.04 11.53 14.05
C ALA A 167 -5.73 10.89 15.41
N TYR A 168 -6.03 11.60 16.51
CA TYR A 168 -5.79 11.17 17.88
C TYR A 168 -7.08 10.89 18.64
N ARG A 169 -8.23 10.77 17.94
CA ARG A 169 -9.46 10.32 18.59
C ARG A 169 -9.24 8.90 19.08
N GLU A 170 -9.36 8.70 20.39
CA GLU A 170 -9.37 7.36 20.97
C GLU A 170 -10.54 6.60 20.36
N GLU A 171 -10.27 5.48 19.67
CA GLU A 171 -11.35 4.55 19.32
C GLU A 171 -11.95 4.05 20.64
N PRO A 172 -13.29 4.04 20.80
CA PRO A 172 -13.90 3.46 21.97
C PRO A 172 -13.34 2.03 22.14
N ASP A 173 -12.85 1.74 23.34
CA ASP A 173 -12.28 0.43 23.67
C ASP A 173 -13.44 -0.58 23.65
N ASP A 174 -13.76 -1.13 22.47
CA ASP A 174 -14.75 -2.20 22.26
C ASP A 174 -14.25 -3.55 22.83
N ARG A 175 -13.41 -3.51 23.87
CA ARG A 175 -13.17 -4.67 24.73
C ARG A 175 -14.44 -4.85 25.57
N GLU A 176 -15.42 -5.53 24.98
CA GLU A 176 -16.36 -6.32 25.78
C GLU A 176 -15.53 -7.10 26.79
N GLU A 177 -15.63 -6.70 28.07
CA GLU A 177 -15.15 -7.52 29.17
C GLU A 177 -15.75 -8.91 28.97
N PRO A 178 -14.94 -9.97 28.82
CA PRO A 178 -15.49 -11.31 28.74
C PRO A 178 -16.20 -11.57 30.07
N ASP A 179 -17.53 -11.60 29.99
CA ASP A 179 -18.46 -11.86 31.07
C ASP A 179 -17.91 -13.01 31.91
N GLY A 180 -17.45 -12.68 33.13
CA GLY A 180 -16.95 -13.66 34.08
C GLY A 180 -18.08 -14.58 34.50
N ARG A 181 -18.07 -15.81 33.96
CA ARG A 181 -18.84 -16.95 34.48
C ARG A 181 -17.93 -18.12 34.75
#